data_AF-A0A288GS81-F1
#
_entry.id   AF-A0A288GS81-F1
#
_cell.length_a   1.000
_cell.length_b   1.000
_cell.length_c   1.000
_cell.angle_alpha   90.00
_cell.angle_beta   90.00
_cell.angle_gamma   90.00
#
_symmetry.space_group_name_H-M   'P 1'
#
loop_
_entity.id
_entity.type
_entity.pdbx_description
1 polymer ?
#
loop_
_entity_poly.entity_id
_entity_poly.type
_entity_poly.pdbx_seq_one_letter_code
_entity_poly.pdbx_strand_id
1 'polypeptide(L)'
;MRKLITLMAKSMVTGTKPYTKNGRTAPDMVMDTPHDFALEQERLIAFIRKVQAQGEDYYDGLESRSFGNLTKEEWNNLFYKHLDHHLNQFGV
;
A
#
# COMPACT_ATOMS: atom_id res chain seq x y z
N MET A 1 -15.28 17.10 -2.77
CA MET A 1 -13.81 17.14 -2.92
C MET A 1 -13.13 15.77 -2.78
N ARG A 2 -13.42 14.96 -1.74
CA ARG A 2 -12.74 13.66 -1.50
C ARG A 2 -12.87 12.64 -2.65
N LYS A 3 -14.06 12.45 -3.24
CA LYS A 3 -14.29 11.44 -4.31
C LYS A 3 -13.50 11.67 -5.60
N LEU A 4 -13.24 12.92 -5.99
CA LEU A 4 -12.58 13.25 -7.26
C LEU A 4 -11.07 12.95 -7.22
N ILE A 5 -10.42 13.30 -6.11
CA ILE A 5 -9.00 12.99 -5.86
C ILE A 5 -8.79 11.47 -5.81
N THR A 6 -9.71 10.76 -5.14
CA THR A 6 -9.63 9.29 -5.04
C THR A 6 -9.80 8.61 -6.41
N LEU A 7 -10.66 9.13 -7.29
CA LEU A 7 -10.80 8.59 -8.64
C LEU A 7 -9.54 8.79 -9.48
N MET A 8 -8.91 9.97 -9.41
CA MET A 8 -7.66 10.26 -10.11
C MET A 8 -6.46 9.47 -9.56
N ALA A 9 -6.47 9.16 -8.25
CA ALA A 9 -5.41 8.40 -7.61
C ALA A 9 -5.53 6.88 -7.82
N LYS A 10 -6.72 6.35 -8.13
CA LYS A 10 -6.95 4.90 -8.23
C LYS A 10 -5.96 4.24 -9.20
N SER A 11 -5.90 4.69 -10.45
CA SER A 11 -5.01 4.11 -11.47
C SER A 11 -3.53 4.24 -11.12
N MET A 12 -3.14 5.31 -10.42
CA MET A 12 -1.77 5.49 -9.93
C MET A 12 -1.43 4.45 -8.85
N VAL A 13 -2.37 4.14 -7.97
CA VAL A 13 -2.15 3.26 -6.81
C VAL A 13 -2.34 1.78 -7.17
N THR A 14 -3.41 1.43 -7.89
CA THR A 14 -3.75 0.03 -8.24
C THR A 14 -3.20 -0.43 -9.60
N GLY A 15 -2.67 0.49 -10.42
CA GLY A 15 -2.03 0.16 -11.69
C GLY A 15 -0.58 -0.29 -11.56
N THR A 16 0.06 -0.60 -12.68
CA THR A 16 1.46 -1.08 -12.73
C THR A 16 2.50 0.03 -12.84
N LYS A 17 2.07 1.29 -13.09
CA LYS A 17 2.99 2.43 -13.20
C LYS A 17 3.71 2.65 -11.86
N PRO A 18 5.06 2.70 -11.85
CA PRO A 18 5.83 2.95 -10.63
C PRO A 18 5.49 4.30 -10.00
N TYR A 19 5.65 4.39 -8.68
CA TYR A 19 5.58 5.66 -7.96
C TYR A 19 6.73 6.58 -8.37
N THR A 20 6.44 7.88 -8.43
CA THR A 20 7.46 8.90 -8.64
C THR A 20 8.36 9.00 -7.41
N LYS A 21 9.66 9.19 -7.62
CA LYS A 21 10.61 9.45 -6.54
C LYS A 21 10.36 10.83 -5.92
N ASN A 22 10.70 10.99 -4.64
CA ASN A 22 10.64 12.25 -3.90
C ASN A 22 9.22 12.87 -3.76
N GLY A 23 8.19 12.04 -3.67
CA GLY A 23 6.85 12.48 -3.28
C GLY A 23 6.82 12.98 -1.84
N ARG A 24 5.87 13.87 -1.51
CA ARG A 24 5.67 14.31 -0.13
C ARG A 24 5.04 13.18 0.68
N THR A 25 5.62 12.86 1.84
CA THR A 25 4.99 12.03 2.86
C THR A 25 3.70 12.70 3.34
N ALA A 26 2.63 11.93 3.48
CA ALA A 26 1.39 12.44 4.06
C ALA A 26 1.66 12.96 5.49
N PRO A 27 1.05 14.07 5.94
CA PRO A 27 1.30 14.64 7.26
C PRO A 27 1.17 13.61 8.40
N ASP A 28 0.16 12.75 8.33
CA ASP A 28 -0.12 11.71 9.33
C ASP A 28 0.88 10.55 9.33
N MET A 29 1.75 10.47 8.32
CA MET A 29 2.76 9.41 8.14
C MET A 29 4.19 9.95 8.36
N VAL A 30 4.33 11.19 8.85
CA VAL A 30 5.62 11.76 9.22
C VAL A 30 6.05 11.15 10.55
N MET A 31 7.25 10.53 10.56
CA MET A 31 7.83 9.92 11.75
C MET A 31 8.59 11.00 12.56
N ASP A 32 7.85 11.79 13.33
CA ASP A 32 8.39 12.86 14.19
C ASP A 32 8.63 12.41 15.64
N THR A 33 8.23 11.20 15.99
CA THR A 33 8.39 10.59 17.31
C THR A 33 9.20 9.28 17.24
N PRO A 34 9.84 8.86 18.34
CA PRO A 34 10.56 7.59 18.37
C PRO A 34 9.62 6.40 18.23
N HIS A 35 10.02 5.41 17.43
CA HIS A 35 9.33 4.13 17.27
C HIS A 35 10.31 2.97 17.45
N ASP A 36 9.80 1.82 17.91
CA ASP A 36 10.56 0.58 18.00
C ASP A 36 10.62 -0.08 16.61
N PHE A 37 11.79 0.00 15.98
CA PHE A 37 12.00 -0.56 14.65
C PHE A 37 11.79 -2.07 14.59
N ALA A 38 12.24 -2.81 15.61
CA ALA A 38 12.13 -4.28 15.62
C ALA A 38 10.65 -4.70 15.69
N LEU A 39 9.87 -4.02 16.53
CA LEU A 39 8.43 -4.24 16.63
C LEU A 39 7.73 -3.92 15.29
N GLU A 40 8.03 -2.79 14.65
CA GLU A 40 7.41 -2.41 13.39
C GLU A 40 7.79 -3.37 12.24
N GLN A 41 9.03 -3.85 12.22
CA GLN A 41 9.48 -4.87 11.27
C GLN A 41 8.71 -6.18 11.46
N GLU A 42 8.56 -6.66 12.69
CA GLU A 42 7.78 -7.88 12.99
C GLU A 42 6.32 -7.73 12.56
N ARG A 43 5.70 -6.56 12.81
CA ARG A 43 4.34 -6.25 12.38
C ARG A 43 4.20 -6.28 10.86
N LEU A 44 5.13 -5.69 10.13
CA LEU A 44 5.13 -5.73 8.66
C LEU A 44 5.19 -7.16 8.14
N ILE A 45 6.09 -7.99 8.67
CA ILE A 45 6.21 -9.40 8.29
C ILE A 45 4.91 -10.16 8.59
N ALA A 46 4.30 -9.92 9.75
CA ALA A 46 3.02 -10.54 10.12
C ALA A 46 1.89 -10.15 9.14
N PHE A 47 1.81 -8.89 8.71
CA PHE A 47 0.83 -8.46 7.71
C PHE A 47 1.06 -9.12 6.36
N ILE A 48 2.31 -9.23 5.90
CA ILE A 48 2.65 -9.92 4.64
C ILE A 48 2.20 -11.38 4.69
N ARG A 49 2.54 -12.09 5.77
CA ARG A 49 2.11 -13.49 5.96
C ARG A 49 0.60 -13.64 6.02
N LYS A 50 -0.10 -12.70 6.65
CA LYS A 50 -1.57 -12.69 6.69
C LYS A 50 -2.16 -12.56 5.29
N VAL A 51 -1.71 -11.59 4.50
CA VAL A 51 -2.18 -11.40 3.11
C VAL A 51 -1.91 -12.65 2.28
N GLN A 52 -0.71 -13.23 2.40
CA GLN A 52 -0.35 -14.46 1.72
C GLN A 52 -1.28 -15.62 2.09
N ALA A 53 -1.57 -15.81 3.39
CA ALA A 53 -2.40 -16.90 3.88
C ALA A 53 -3.88 -16.75 3.47
N GLN A 54 -4.37 -15.52 3.27
CA GLN A 54 -5.73 -15.25 2.82
C GLN A 54 -5.95 -15.67 1.35
N GLY A 55 -4.89 -15.66 0.53
CA GLY A 55 -4.95 -16.06 -0.88
C GLY A 55 -5.68 -15.04 -1.77
N GLU A 56 -5.51 -15.16 -3.08
CA GLU A 56 -6.03 -14.17 -4.04
C GLU A 56 -7.57 -14.10 -4.08
N ASP A 57 -8.25 -15.23 -3.88
CA ASP A 57 -9.72 -15.32 -3.91
C ASP A 57 -10.38 -14.47 -2.81
N TYR A 58 -9.70 -14.30 -1.67
CA TYR A 58 -10.18 -13.43 -0.59
C TYR A 58 -10.24 -11.95 -1.03
N TYR A 59 -9.35 -11.55 -1.96
CA TYR A 59 -9.20 -10.17 -2.38
C TYR A 59 -9.99 -9.83 -3.66
N ASP A 60 -10.51 -10.82 -4.38
CA ASP A 60 -11.25 -10.54 -5.61
C ASP A 60 -12.61 -9.91 -5.31
N GLY A 61 -12.77 -8.63 -5.69
CA GLY A 61 -13.95 -7.83 -5.38
C GLY A 61 -13.97 -7.25 -3.96
N LEU A 62 -12.92 -7.43 -3.16
CA LEU A 62 -12.86 -6.92 -1.80
C LEU A 62 -12.89 -5.38 -1.78
N GLU A 63 -13.76 -4.82 -0.94
CA GLU A 63 -13.97 -3.37 -0.87
C GLU A 63 -12.77 -2.64 -0.24
N SER A 64 -12.23 -1.67 -0.97
CA SER A 64 -11.32 -0.64 -0.46
C SER A 64 -12.11 0.57 0.05
N ARG A 65 -11.80 1.01 1.28
CA ARG A 65 -12.37 2.23 1.87
C ARG A 65 -12.25 3.46 0.97
N SER A 66 -11.19 3.52 0.17
CA SER A 66 -10.94 4.63 -0.75
C SER A 66 -11.52 4.36 -2.13
N PHE A 67 -11.29 3.17 -2.68
CA PHE A 67 -11.48 2.92 -4.11
C PHE A 67 -12.70 2.07 -4.46
N GLY A 68 -13.53 1.71 -3.47
CA GLY A 68 -14.62 0.75 -3.65
C GLY A 68 -14.07 -0.65 -3.92
N ASN A 69 -14.86 -1.50 -4.57
CA ASN A 69 -14.42 -2.85 -4.93
C ASN A 69 -13.21 -2.81 -5.87
N LEU A 70 -12.21 -3.59 -5.54
CA LEU A 70 -11.00 -3.78 -6.33
C LEU A 70 -10.92 -5.22 -6.80
N THR A 71 -10.34 -5.45 -7.99
CA THR A 71 -9.99 -6.81 -8.41
C THR A 71 -8.78 -7.32 -7.61
N LYS A 72 -8.55 -8.62 -7.65
CA LYS A 72 -7.33 -9.21 -7.04
C LYS A 72 -6.04 -8.63 -7.63
N GLU A 73 -6.00 -8.29 -8.92
CA GLU A 73 -4.83 -7.66 -9.55
C GLU A 73 -4.62 -6.24 -9.04
N GLU A 74 -5.71 -5.48 -8.85
CA GLU A 74 -5.65 -4.12 -8.28
C GLU A 74 -5.13 -4.13 -6.84
N TRP A 75 -5.58 -5.09 -6.02
CA TRP A 75 -5.06 -5.30 -4.66
C TRP A 75 -3.60 -5.74 -4.66
N ASN A 76 -3.24 -6.71 -5.51
CA ASN A 76 -1.88 -7.21 -5.61
C ASN A 76 -0.90 -6.09 -6.00
N ASN A 77 -1.25 -5.33 -7.05
CA ASN A 77 -0.46 -4.19 -7.48
C ASN A 77 -0.33 -3.14 -6.37
N LEU A 78 -1.40 -2.83 -5.64
CA LEU A 78 -1.36 -1.87 -4.54
C LEU A 78 -0.37 -2.33 -3.46
N PHE A 79 -0.49 -3.58 -2.99
CA PHE A 79 0.35 -4.09 -1.91
C PHE A 79 1.81 -4.22 -2.31
N TYR A 80 2.08 -4.95 -3.39
CA TYR A 80 3.44 -5.23 -3.84
C TYR A 80 4.18 -3.93 -4.21
N LYS A 81 3.59 -3.12 -5.09
CA LYS A 81 4.27 -1.93 -5.62
C LYS A 81 4.56 -0.89 -4.54
N HIS A 82 3.63 -0.70 -3.60
CA HIS A 82 3.84 0.27 -2.53
C HIS A 82 4.91 -0.19 -1.55
N LEU A 83 4.91 -1.48 -1.20
CA LEU A 83 5.96 -2.06 -0.37
C LEU A 83 7.33 -1.99 -1.06
N ASP A 84 7.41 -2.46 -2.31
CA ASP A 84 8.64 -2.44 -3.12
C ASP A 84 9.20 -1.03 -3.31
N HIS A 85 8.34 -0.04 -3.58
CA HIS A 85 8.75 1.36 -3.68
C HIS A 85 9.46 1.85 -2.42
N HIS A 86 8.93 1.52 -1.23
CA HIS A 86 9.53 1.95 0.02
C HIS A 86 10.81 1.18 0.36
N LEU A 87 10.85 -0.14 0.13
CA LEU A 87 12.07 -0.92 0.34
C LEU A 87 13.22 -0.41 -0.54
N ASN A 88 12.97 -0.19 -1.83
CA ASN A 88 13.95 0.39 -2.74
C ASN A 88 14.37 1.82 -2.35
N GLN A 89 13.46 2.64 -1.80
CA GLN A 89 13.80 3.99 -1.33
C GLN A 89 14.85 3.95 -0.21
N PHE A 90 14.82 2.93 0.64
CA PHE A 90 15.77 2.73 1.73
C PHE A 90 16.94 1.81 1.37
N GLY A 91 17.00 1.30 0.13
CA GLY A 91 18.08 0.41 -0.33
C GLY A 91 18.03 -0.99 0.26
N VAL A 92 16.84 -1.47 0.63
CA VAL A 92 16.57 -2.83 1.12
C VAL A 92 16.17 -3.74 -0.03
#